data_AF-A0A256GEJ1-F1
#
_entry.id   AF-A0A256GEJ1-F1
#
_cell.length_a   1.000
_cell.length_b   1.000
_cell.length_c   1.000
_cell.angle_alpha   90.00
_cell.angle_beta   90.00
_cell.angle_gamma   90.00
#
_symmetry.space_group_name_H-M   'P 1'
#
loop_
_entity.id
_entity.type
_entity.pdbx_description
1 polymer ?
#
loop_
_entity_poly.entity_id
_entity_poly.type
_entity_poly.pdbx_seq_one_letter_code
_entity_poly.pdbx_strand_id
1 'polypeptide(L)'
;MLAGAVALAFPASAEEKAFPATLKAHAILPANTIIAAPEDAADHLKTSGKFTTADRKRAEGIGTVEGKDGVRKTGLSLPFDGQPVQGFSGIKTMEDGSFWSLSDNGFGSKLNSPDAMLMLHNVKFDWDKGTVERVKTVFLSDPDKKAPFPIVMEGAEKRYLTGADFDVESIQPVADGFWVGEEFGPFLLKFDMDGKLTDVFPTFVGETEVLSPDNPKIALPANPSLKLPTYNLKRSGGFEGLAMSKDGSKLYGLLEGPLFVDGAPEKTESGKTGLRVIEFNVADKKWTGRSWLYPLAEGGEAIGDFNMLDETTALVIERDNGVGTADKACADPKKPQADCFDVPSKVKRIYKIAFDDSNVGKEVRKIGYIDLLAIADPENKRRQGGREGIYDMPFLTIENVDRVDDTHIVVGNDNNLPFSAGRFLDKVDDNEFVLLEVGEFLKAE
;
A
#
# COMPACT_ATOMS: atom_id res chain seq x y z
N MET A 1 60.35 22.47 -5.74
CA MET A 1 59.16 21.97 -5.03
C MET A 1 58.03 21.90 -6.05
N LEU A 2 57.75 20.71 -6.60
CA LEU A 2 56.57 20.48 -7.43
C LEU A 2 55.40 20.19 -6.49
N ALA A 3 54.38 21.04 -6.50
CA ALA A 3 53.13 20.80 -5.79
C ALA A 3 52.28 19.83 -6.63
N GLY A 4 52.07 18.62 -6.12
CA GLY A 4 51.16 17.63 -6.71
C GLY A 4 49.72 18.00 -6.40
N ALA A 5 48.90 18.16 -7.44
CA ALA A 5 47.46 18.27 -7.33
C ALA A 5 46.88 16.88 -7.04
N VAL A 6 46.31 16.71 -5.85
CA VAL A 6 45.51 15.53 -5.50
C VAL A 6 44.12 15.73 -6.10
N ALA A 7 43.79 14.96 -7.13
CA ALA A 7 42.44 14.88 -7.66
C ALA A 7 41.58 14.06 -6.68
N LEU A 8 40.66 14.74 -5.99
CA LEU A 8 39.61 14.10 -5.21
C LEU A 8 38.60 13.51 -6.20
N ALA A 9 38.62 12.19 -6.37
CA ALA A 9 37.57 11.46 -7.04
C ALA A 9 36.36 11.39 -6.09
N PHE A 10 35.30 12.12 -6.40
CA PHE A 10 33.99 11.89 -5.80
C PHE A 10 33.45 10.57 -6.36
N PRO A 11 32.87 9.67 -5.53
CA PRO A 11 32.17 8.51 -6.05
C PRO A 11 31.02 9.03 -6.92
N ALA A 12 31.02 8.64 -8.19
CA ALA A 12 29.87 8.84 -9.06
C ALA A 12 28.73 8.01 -8.46
N SER A 13 27.72 8.66 -7.87
CA SER A 13 26.43 8.01 -7.64
C SER A 13 25.95 7.51 -8.99
N ALA A 14 25.85 6.19 -9.15
CA ALA A 14 25.25 5.62 -10.35
C ALA A 14 23.81 6.14 -10.44
N GLU A 15 23.56 6.98 -11.43
CA GLU A 15 22.23 7.53 -11.69
C GLU A 15 21.26 6.37 -11.93
N GLU A 16 20.11 6.39 -11.27
CA GLU A 16 19.13 5.31 -11.38
C GLU A 16 18.65 5.19 -12.83
N LYS A 17 18.66 3.98 -13.41
CA LYS A 17 18.30 3.75 -14.81
C LYS A 17 16.78 3.72 -15.00
N ALA A 18 16.24 4.67 -15.75
CA ALA A 18 14.85 4.65 -16.21
C ALA A 18 14.67 3.70 -17.41
N PHE A 19 13.54 3.02 -17.46
CA PHE A 19 13.11 2.16 -18.57
C PHE A 19 11.77 2.64 -19.14
N PRO A 20 11.53 2.44 -20.46
CA PRO A 20 10.26 2.82 -21.07
C PRO A 20 9.13 1.91 -20.60
N ALA A 21 7.93 2.49 -20.49
CA ALA A 21 6.68 1.77 -20.31
C ALA A 21 5.62 2.30 -21.27
N THR A 22 4.85 1.41 -21.88
CA THR A 22 3.75 1.78 -22.79
C THR A 22 2.42 1.30 -22.24
N LEU A 23 1.43 2.19 -22.16
CA LEU A 23 0.07 1.86 -21.77
C LEU A 23 -0.59 0.99 -22.86
N LYS A 24 -1.08 -0.18 -22.47
CA LYS A 24 -1.78 -1.11 -23.36
C LYS A 24 -3.28 -1.17 -23.10
N ALA A 25 -3.67 -1.06 -21.83
CA ALA A 25 -5.07 -1.04 -21.43
C ALA A 25 -5.26 -0.28 -20.13
N HIS A 26 -6.49 0.20 -19.92
CA HIS A 26 -6.91 0.93 -18.75
C HIS A 26 -8.33 0.47 -18.41
N ALA A 27 -8.54 -0.04 -17.19
CA ALA A 27 -9.83 -0.38 -16.61
C ALA A 27 -10.13 0.48 -15.38
N ILE A 28 -11.40 0.86 -15.21
CA ILE A 28 -11.86 1.76 -14.15
C ILE A 28 -12.96 1.07 -13.34
N LEU A 29 -12.83 1.13 -12.02
CA LEU A 29 -13.91 0.85 -11.08
C LEU A 29 -14.36 2.18 -10.47
N PRO A 30 -15.61 2.62 -10.70
CA PRO A 30 -16.08 3.90 -10.20
C PRO A 30 -15.92 4.05 -8.69
N ALA A 31 -15.48 5.23 -8.25
CA ALA A 31 -15.20 5.53 -6.84
C ALA A 31 -16.38 5.21 -5.91
N ASN A 32 -17.60 5.57 -6.31
CA ASN A 32 -18.82 5.33 -5.55
C ASN A 32 -19.38 3.91 -5.75
N THR A 33 -18.52 2.90 -5.75
CA THR A 33 -18.94 1.49 -5.76
C THR A 33 -19.14 1.03 -4.32
N ILE A 34 -20.39 0.92 -3.90
CA ILE A 34 -20.77 0.49 -2.54
C ILE A 34 -21.47 -0.87 -2.60
N ILE A 35 -21.15 -1.75 -1.66
CA ILE A 35 -21.81 -3.05 -1.49
C ILE A 35 -22.48 -3.14 -0.13
N ALA A 36 -23.51 -3.99 -0.03
CA ALA A 36 -24.10 -4.32 1.26
C ALA A 36 -23.12 -5.14 2.12
N ALA A 37 -23.08 -4.86 3.41
CA ALA A 37 -22.48 -5.77 4.38
C ALA A 37 -23.25 -7.11 4.43
N PRO A 38 -22.60 -8.24 4.81
CA PRO A 38 -23.26 -9.53 4.98
C PRO A 38 -24.52 -9.42 5.85
N GLU A 39 -25.57 -10.18 5.54
CA GLU A 39 -26.85 -10.09 6.26
C GLU A 39 -26.71 -10.33 7.76
N ASP A 40 -25.80 -11.21 8.16
CA ASP A 40 -25.47 -11.59 9.53
C ASP A 40 -24.44 -10.65 10.21
N ALA A 41 -23.94 -9.63 9.52
CA ALA A 41 -23.14 -8.57 10.14
C ALA A 41 -24.01 -7.72 11.09
N ALA A 42 -23.41 -7.23 12.18
CA ALA A 42 -24.08 -6.35 13.13
C ALA A 42 -24.53 -5.03 12.46
N ASP A 43 -25.60 -4.42 12.97
CA ASP A 43 -26.16 -3.14 12.46
C ASP A 43 -25.10 -2.03 12.33
N HIS A 44 -24.13 -2.03 13.24
CA HIS A 44 -23.00 -1.09 13.23
C HIS A 44 -22.19 -1.13 11.91
N LEU A 45 -22.12 -2.28 11.24
CA LEU A 45 -21.37 -2.49 9.99
C LEU A 45 -22.22 -2.33 8.73
N LYS A 46 -23.54 -2.11 8.83
CA LYS A 46 -24.41 -1.91 7.66
C LYS A 46 -24.15 -0.58 6.95
N THR A 47 -23.46 0.34 7.63
CA THR A 47 -23.03 1.65 7.13
C THR A 47 -21.57 1.84 7.51
N SER A 48 -20.83 2.70 6.81
CA SER A 48 -19.39 2.92 7.06
C SER A 48 -19.03 4.40 7.07
N GLY A 49 -18.01 4.78 7.84
CA GLY A 49 -17.45 6.13 7.87
C GLY A 49 -18.11 7.05 8.89
N LYS A 50 -18.72 6.48 9.93
CA LYS A 50 -19.43 7.25 10.99
C LYS A 50 -18.48 8.03 11.90
N PHE A 51 -17.18 7.75 11.88
CA PHE A 51 -16.20 8.31 12.82
C PHE A 51 -15.14 9.18 12.14
N THR A 52 -15.45 9.70 10.96
CA THR A 52 -14.55 10.51 10.13
C THR A 52 -14.67 12.02 10.39
N THR A 53 -15.47 12.45 11.37
CA THR A 53 -15.55 13.87 11.72
C THR A 53 -14.24 14.37 12.33
N ALA A 54 -13.91 15.64 12.09
CA ALA A 54 -12.68 16.25 12.61
C ALA A 54 -12.61 16.27 14.15
N ASP A 55 -13.75 16.31 14.85
CA ASP A 55 -13.83 16.24 16.31
C ASP A 55 -13.97 14.82 16.86
N ARG A 56 -13.88 13.80 15.98
CA ARG A 56 -13.98 12.36 16.29
C ARG A 56 -15.29 11.94 16.92
N LYS A 57 -16.35 12.74 16.77
CA LYS A 57 -17.69 12.33 17.13
C LYS A 57 -18.29 11.46 16.04
N ARG A 58 -19.31 10.70 16.45
CA ARG A 58 -20.15 9.99 15.51
C ARG A 58 -20.91 10.99 14.62
N ALA A 59 -20.83 10.81 13.31
CA ALA A 59 -21.71 11.46 12.35
C ALA A 59 -23.12 10.84 12.43
N GLU A 60 -24.14 11.70 12.42
CA GLU A 60 -25.54 11.29 12.38
C GLU A 60 -26.10 11.43 10.95
N GLY A 61 -26.84 10.42 10.48
CA GLY A 61 -27.37 10.36 9.11
C GLY A 61 -26.34 9.97 8.05
N ILE A 62 -26.81 9.52 6.89
CA ILE A 62 -25.97 9.17 5.71
C ILE A 62 -25.58 10.43 4.96
N GLY A 63 -24.34 10.50 4.46
CA GLY A 63 -23.86 11.57 3.59
C GLY A 63 -23.80 12.97 4.23
N THR A 64 -23.64 13.06 5.55
CA THR A 64 -23.66 14.33 6.31
C THR A 64 -22.27 14.94 6.51
N VAL A 65 -21.20 14.20 6.27
CA VAL A 65 -19.80 14.62 6.40
C VAL A 65 -19.15 14.65 5.02
N GLU A 66 -18.84 15.84 4.52
CA GLU A 66 -18.22 16.03 3.21
C GLU A 66 -16.78 15.48 3.18
N GLY A 67 -16.48 14.63 2.18
CA GLY A 67 -15.15 14.14 1.88
C GLY A 67 -14.24 15.24 1.33
N LYS A 68 -12.99 15.24 1.77
CA LYS A 68 -11.99 16.26 1.38
C LYS A 68 -10.61 15.67 1.21
N ASP A 69 -9.92 16.18 0.21
CA ASP A 69 -8.48 16.04 0.02
C ASP A 69 -7.83 17.40 0.33
N GLY A 70 -7.25 17.51 1.52
CA GLY A 70 -6.81 18.78 2.08
C GLY A 70 -7.97 19.79 2.17
N VAL A 71 -7.86 20.90 1.43
CA VAL A 71 -8.91 21.95 1.37
C VAL A 71 -9.96 21.69 0.29
N ARG A 72 -9.76 20.68 -0.55
CA ARG A 72 -10.56 20.43 -1.75
C ARG A 72 -11.67 19.45 -1.44
N LYS A 73 -12.83 19.68 -2.04
CA LYS A 73 -13.98 18.79 -1.90
C LYS A 73 -13.86 17.67 -2.92
N THR A 74 -14.11 16.44 -2.50
CA THR A 74 -14.00 15.27 -3.38
C THR A 74 -15.35 14.85 -3.98
N GLY A 75 -16.44 15.48 -3.55
CA GLY A 75 -17.78 15.28 -4.14
C GLY A 75 -18.57 14.09 -3.59
N LEU A 76 -18.00 13.30 -2.69
CA LEU A 76 -18.71 12.30 -1.90
C LEU A 76 -18.78 12.70 -0.43
N SER A 77 -19.78 12.16 0.27
CA SER A 77 -19.98 12.40 1.70
C SER A 77 -20.19 11.09 2.46
N LEU A 78 -19.67 11.05 3.67
CA LEU A 78 -19.79 9.97 4.64
C LEU A 78 -20.91 10.29 5.65
N PRO A 79 -21.44 9.32 6.38
CA PRO A 79 -21.28 7.88 6.22
C PRO A 79 -21.93 7.35 4.93
N PHE A 80 -21.46 6.20 4.43
CA PHE A 80 -22.07 5.47 3.32
C PHE A 80 -23.13 4.47 3.80
N ASP A 81 -24.13 4.23 2.96
CA ASP A 81 -25.12 3.16 3.14
C ASP A 81 -24.59 1.84 2.56
N GLY A 82 -23.68 1.21 3.30
CA GLY A 82 -22.98 -0.01 2.92
C GLY A 82 -21.48 0.09 3.22
N GLN A 83 -20.71 -0.73 2.52
CA GLN A 83 -19.24 -0.80 2.57
C GLN A 83 -18.68 -0.41 1.19
N PRO A 84 -17.78 0.57 1.11
CA PRO A 84 -17.17 0.96 -0.15
C PRO A 84 -16.17 -0.09 -0.63
N VAL A 85 -16.16 -0.36 -1.94
CA VAL A 85 -15.14 -1.20 -2.60
C VAL A 85 -14.06 -0.27 -3.11
N GLN A 86 -13.01 -0.13 -2.30
CA GLN A 86 -12.00 0.92 -2.36
C GLN A 86 -10.72 0.40 -1.69
N GLY A 87 -9.67 1.22 -1.52
CA GLY A 87 -8.55 0.82 -0.66
C GLY A 87 -7.70 -0.27 -1.28
N PHE A 88 -7.57 -0.33 -2.62
CA PHE A 88 -6.99 -1.51 -3.29
C PHE A 88 -5.48 -1.60 -3.03
N SER A 89 -5.10 -2.28 -1.95
CA SER A 89 -3.69 -2.41 -1.51
C SER A 89 -3.20 -3.83 -1.75
N GLY A 90 -2.08 -3.97 -2.45
CA GLY A 90 -1.56 -5.22 -2.99
C GLY A 90 -2.38 -5.83 -4.15
N ILE A 91 -1.71 -6.37 -5.16
CA ILE A 91 -2.39 -7.17 -6.20
C ILE A 91 -1.60 -8.43 -6.55
N LYS A 92 -2.30 -9.51 -6.88
CA LYS A 92 -1.70 -10.76 -7.37
C LYS A 92 -2.41 -11.30 -8.60
N THR A 93 -1.65 -11.52 -9.66
CA THR A 93 -2.12 -12.17 -10.89
C THR A 93 -2.32 -13.66 -10.67
N MET A 94 -3.46 -14.20 -11.13
CA MET A 94 -3.78 -15.62 -11.10
C MET A 94 -3.65 -16.26 -12.48
N GLU A 95 -3.44 -17.57 -12.53
CA GLU A 95 -3.28 -18.33 -13.79
C GLU A 95 -4.50 -18.24 -14.72
N ASP A 96 -5.70 -18.03 -14.17
CA ASP A 96 -6.94 -17.89 -14.93
C ASP A 96 -7.18 -16.47 -15.49
N GLY A 97 -6.22 -15.56 -15.30
CA GLY A 97 -6.30 -14.16 -15.70
C GLY A 97 -7.13 -13.28 -14.77
N SER A 98 -7.60 -13.80 -13.63
CA SER A 98 -8.13 -12.97 -12.53
C SER A 98 -7.00 -12.41 -11.67
N PHE A 99 -7.37 -11.51 -10.76
CA PHE A 99 -6.48 -10.91 -9.79
C PHE A 99 -7.09 -10.97 -8.40
N TRP A 100 -6.27 -11.19 -7.38
CA TRP A 100 -6.66 -10.95 -5.99
C TRP A 100 -6.07 -9.62 -5.51
N SER A 101 -6.86 -8.86 -4.77
CA SER A 101 -6.45 -7.65 -4.05
C SER A 101 -7.25 -7.55 -2.75
N LEU A 102 -6.93 -6.59 -1.89
CA LEU A 102 -7.67 -6.33 -0.65
C LEU A 102 -8.11 -4.88 -0.57
N SER A 103 -9.13 -4.62 0.25
CA SER A 103 -9.43 -3.28 0.74
C SER A 103 -8.67 -3.05 2.04
N ASP A 104 -7.92 -1.96 2.11
CA ASP A 104 -7.18 -1.47 3.27
C ASP A 104 -8.08 -1.13 4.48
N ASN A 105 -7.54 -0.43 5.48
CA ASN A 105 -8.33 -0.05 6.65
C ASN A 105 -9.54 0.84 6.33
N GLY A 106 -9.69 1.36 5.13
CA GLY A 106 -10.81 2.16 4.70
C GLY A 106 -10.54 3.66 4.83
N PHE A 107 -10.65 4.22 6.04
CA PHE A 107 -10.70 5.68 6.22
C PHE A 107 -9.38 6.32 6.68
N GLY A 108 -8.27 5.60 6.60
CA GLY A 108 -6.90 6.09 6.80
C GLY A 108 -6.40 6.06 8.24
N SER A 109 -7.20 5.59 9.22
CA SER A 109 -6.68 5.36 10.56
C SER A 109 -7.51 4.37 11.38
N LYS A 110 -6.85 3.76 12.37
CA LYS A 110 -7.51 2.93 13.38
C LYS A 110 -8.75 3.57 14.02
N LEU A 111 -8.72 4.88 14.27
CA LEU A 111 -9.78 5.55 15.05
C LEU A 111 -11.02 5.93 14.23
N ASN A 112 -10.90 6.07 12.91
CA ASN A 112 -12.02 6.43 12.05
C ASN A 112 -12.55 5.26 11.21
N SER A 113 -11.88 4.10 11.28
CA SER A 113 -12.24 2.87 10.58
C SER A 113 -12.92 1.74 11.41
N PRO A 114 -13.56 1.96 12.58
CA PRO A 114 -14.18 0.85 13.32
C PRO A 114 -15.47 0.33 12.66
N ASP A 115 -15.92 0.93 11.56
CA ASP A 115 -17.08 0.51 10.78
C ASP A 115 -16.77 0.31 9.28
N ALA A 116 -15.49 0.30 8.91
CA ALA A 116 -15.00 -0.16 7.61
C ALA A 116 -14.69 -1.65 7.73
N MET A 117 -15.41 -2.51 7.03
CA MET A 117 -15.16 -3.95 7.02
C MET A 117 -13.96 -4.28 6.14
N LEU A 118 -13.06 -5.13 6.61
CA LEU A 118 -11.93 -5.59 5.80
C LEU A 118 -12.38 -6.63 4.78
N MET A 119 -11.90 -6.51 3.54
CA MET A 119 -12.37 -7.29 2.41
C MET A 119 -11.22 -7.74 1.51
N LEU A 120 -11.36 -8.92 0.90
CA LEU A 120 -10.56 -9.36 -0.23
C LEU A 120 -11.44 -9.41 -1.48
N HIS A 121 -10.89 -9.05 -2.62
CA HIS A 121 -11.58 -9.04 -3.90
C HIS A 121 -10.85 -9.90 -4.92
N ASN A 122 -11.58 -10.85 -5.53
CA ASN A 122 -11.17 -11.45 -6.79
C ASN A 122 -11.81 -10.66 -7.93
N VAL A 123 -10.99 -10.10 -8.81
CA VAL A 123 -11.43 -9.22 -9.88
C VAL A 123 -10.93 -9.71 -11.24
N LYS A 124 -11.67 -9.36 -12.29
CA LYS A 124 -11.26 -9.51 -13.68
C LYS A 124 -11.37 -8.15 -14.37
N PHE A 125 -10.43 -7.89 -15.27
CA PHE A 125 -10.42 -6.65 -16.04
C PHE A 125 -10.88 -6.94 -17.47
N ASP A 126 -11.99 -6.32 -17.87
CA ASP A 126 -12.37 -6.24 -19.27
C ASP A 126 -11.64 -5.04 -19.87
N TRP A 127 -10.44 -5.30 -20.40
CA TRP A 127 -9.54 -4.27 -20.94
C TRP A 127 -10.14 -3.52 -22.13
N ASP A 128 -10.91 -4.21 -22.97
CA ASP A 128 -11.57 -3.65 -24.15
C ASP A 128 -12.70 -2.70 -23.78
N LYS A 129 -13.51 -3.05 -22.76
CA LYS A 129 -14.57 -2.18 -22.24
C LYS A 129 -14.06 -1.15 -21.23
N GLY A 130 -12.94 -1.43 -20.57
CA GLY A 130 -12.37 -0.58 -19.53
C GLY A 130 -13.06 -0.71 -18.19
N THR A 131 -13.60 -1.88 -17.88
CA THR A 131 -14.40 -2.10 -16.68
C THR A 131 -13.80 -3.17 -15.81
N VAL A 132 -13.96 -3.01 -14.50
CA VAL A 132 -13.58 -4.02 -13.51
C VAL A 132 -14.80 -4.86 -13.16
N GLU A 133 -14.70 -6.17 -13.35
CA GLU A 133 -15.66 -7.16 -12.86
C GLU A 133 -15.19 -7.69 -11.50
N ARG A 134 -16.04 -7.56 -10.47
CA ARG A 134 -15.78 -8.15 -9.15
C ARG A 134 -16.40 -9.54 -9.08
N VAL A 135 -15.59 -10.56 -9.35
CA VAL A 135 -16.00 -11.97 -9.38
C VAL A 135 -16.41 -12.46 -7.99
N LYS A 136 -15.63 -12.10 -6.96
CA LYS A 136 -15.89 -12.50 -5.57
C LYS A 136 -15.43 -11.40 -4.61
N THR A 137 -16.18 -11.23 -3.53
CA THR A 137 -15.75 -10.51 -2.32
C THR A 137 -15.74 -11.49 -1.15
N VAL A 138 -14.68 -11.45 -0.35
CA VAL A 138 -14.55 -12.20 0.91
C VAL A 138 -14.41 -11.19 2.04
N PHE A 139 -15.32 -11.21 3.01
CA PHE A 139 -15.22 -10.37 4.20
C PHE A 139 -14.35 -11.07 5.24
N LEU A 140 -13.39 -10.36 5.83
CA LEU A 140 -12.48 -10.91 6.82
C LEU A 140 -13.15 -11.00 8.19
N SER A 141 -12.88 -12.08 8.92
CA SER A 141 -13.52 -12.37 10.20
C SER A 141 -12.61 -13.17 11.13
N ASP A 142 -12.90 -13.15 12.43
CA ASP A 142 -12.17 -13.91 13.45
C ASP A 142 -13.12 -14.75 14.34
N PRO A 143 -13.96 -15.64 13.79
CA PRO A 143 -14.96 -16.38 14.58
C PRO A 143 -14.33 -17.29 15.64
N ASP A 144 -13.11 -17.77 15.38
CA ASP A 144 -12.38 -18.70 16.24
C ASP A 144 -11.47 -18.02 17.27
N LYS A 145 -11.56 -16.68 17.41
CA LYS A 145 -10.83 -15.87 18.40
C LYS A 145 -9.31 -16.07 18.32
N LYS A 146 -8.77 -16.03 17.11
CA LYS A 146 -7.33 -16.10 16.82
C LYS A 146 -6.61 -14.80 17.11
N ALA A 147 -7.27 -13.65 16.99
CA ALA A 147 -6.68 -12.39 17.41
C ALA A 147 -6.36 -12.45 18.92
N PRO A 148 -5.11 -12.22 19.36
CA PRO A 148 -4.72 -12.37 20.77
C PRO A 148 -5.13 -11.16 21.63
N PHE A 149 -5.90 -10.23 21.08
CA PHE A 149 -6.37 -8.99 21.69
C PHE A 149 -7.83 -8.72 21.31
N PRO A 150 -8.56 -7.89 22.08
CA PRO A 150 -9.93 -7.53 21.74
C PRO A 150 -10.03 -6.82 20.39
N ILE A 151 -11.02 -7.21 19.60
CA ILE A 151 -11.39 -6.57 18.33
C ILE A 151 -12.69 -5.79 18.48
N VAL A 152 -13.05 -4.93 17.50
CA VAL A 152 -14.29 -4.12 17.56
C VAL A 152 -15.53 -5.00 17.71
N MET A 153 -15.58 -6.13 17.01
CA MET A 153 -16.70 -7.07 17.03
C MET A 153 -16.55 -8.20 18.05
N GLU A 154 -15.85 -7.97 19.17
CA GLU A 154 -15.52 -8.99 20.18
C GLU A 154 -16.74 -9.80 20.65
N GLY A 155 -17.89 -9.14 20.80
CA GLY A 155 -19.14 -9.73 21.28
C GLY A 155 -20.06 -10.32 20.21
N ALA A 156 -19.74 -10.20 18.92
CA ALA A 156 -20.54 -10.78 17.84
C ALA A 156 -20.13 -12.24 17.58
N GLU A 157 -21.02 -13.05 17.00
CA GLU A 157 -20.71 -14.45 16.68
C GLU A 157 -19.67 -14.55 15.55
N LYS A 158 -19.87 -13.82 14.45
CA LYS A 158 -18.96 -13.86 13.29
C LYS A 158 -17.67 -13.11 13.49
N ARG A 159 -17.62 -12.12 14.38
CA ARG A 159 -16.42 -11.33 14.67
C ARG A 159 -15.78 -10.76 13.40
N TYR A 160 -16.58 -10.13 12.54
CA TYR A 160 -16.07 -9.47 11.35
C TYR A 160 -15.00 -8.44 11.72
N LEU A 161 -13.89 -8.47 10.99
CA LEU A 161 -12.76 -7.58 11.20
C LEU A 161 -13.01 -6.23 10.51
N THR A 162 -12.50 -5.19 11.15
CA THR A 162 -12.62 -3.82 10.69
C THR A 162 -11.26 -3.16 10.54
N GLY A 163 -11.20 -2.03 9.84
CA GLY A 163 -9.98 -1.22 9.76
C GLY A 163 -9.53 -0.59 11.08
N ALA A 164 -10.25 -0.80 12.19
CA ALA A 164 -9.75 -0.49 13.52
C ALA A 164 -9.01 -1.68 14.19
N ASP A 165 -9.18 -2.89 13.67
CA ASP A 165 -8.57 -4.10 14.19
C ASP A 165 -7.19 -4.33 13.58
N PHE A 166 -7.11 -4.22 12.25
CA PHE A 166 -5.90 -4.39 11.45
C PHE A 166 -5.87 -3.39 10.30
N ASP A 167 -4.66 -3.00 9.91
CA ASP A 167 -4.39 -2.14 8.76
C ASP A 167 -3.77 -2.96 7.64
N VAL A 168 -4.60 -3.70 6.90
CA VAL A 168 -4.12 -4.69 5.93
C VAL A 168 -3.71 -3.99 4.64
N GLU A 169 -2.46 -4.19 4.17
CA GLU A 169 -1.94 -3.42 3.03
C GLU A 169 -1.34 -4.30 1.91
N SER A 170 -1.16 -5.59 2.17
CA SER A 170 -0.50 -6.48 1.21
C SER A 170 -1.00 -7.91 1.27
N ILE A 171 -0.98 -8.63 0.15
CA ILE A 171 -1.61 -9.95 0.02
C ILE A 171 -0.79 -10.95 -0.81
N GLN A 172 -0.80 -12.21 -0.38
CA GLN A 172 -0.32 -13.36 -1.15
C GLN A 172 -1.37 -14.51 -1.07
N PRO A 173 -2.16 -14.75 -2.13
CA PRO A 173 -3.07 -15.88 -2.20
C PRO A 173 -2.28 -17.18 -2.36
N VAL A 174 -2.70 -18.20 -1.62
CA VAL A 174 -2.15 -19.55 -1.62
C VAL A 174 -3.29 -20.57 -1.69
N ALA A 175 -2.96 -21.85 -1.92
CA ALA A 175 -3.98 -22.88 -2.13
C ALA A 175 -5.03 -23.00 -1.01
N ASP A 176 -4.67 -22.65 0.23
CA ASP A 176 -5.52 -22.77 1.42
C ASP A 176 -5.97 -21.41 2.00
N GLY A 177 -5.77 -20.29 1.30
CA GLY A 177 -6.22 -18.97 1.74
C GLY A 177 -5.25 -17.85 1.40
N PHE A 178 -4.98 -16.97 2.35
CA PHE A 178 -4.27 -15.71 2.08
C PHE A 178 -3.29 -15.37 3.19
N TRP A 179 -2.05 -15.08 2.84
CA TRP A 179 -1.12 -14.36 3.70
C TRP A 179 -1.31 -12.87 3.51
N VAL A 180 -1.35 -12.11 4.60
CA VAL A 180 -1.63 -10.68 4.57
C VAL A 180 -0.69 -9.94 5.51
N GLY A 181 -0.03 -8.88 5.03
CA GLY A 181 0.74 -7.97 5.86
C GLY A 181 -0.16 -6.85 6.40
N GLU A 182 0.09 -6.41 7.65
CA GLU A 182 -0.64 -5.28 8.23
C GLU A 182 0.27 -4.28 8.96
N GLU A 183 -0.20 -3.05 9.16
CA GLU A 183 0.63 -1.93 9.61
C GLU A 183 0.61 -1.61 11.12
N PHE A 184 -0.50 -1.86 11.82
CA PHE A 184 -0.67 -1.36 13.18
C PHE A 184 0.19 -2.12 14.19
N GLY A 185 0.38 -3.43 14.04
CA GLY A 185 1.25 -4.25 14.87
C GLY A 185 2.71 -3.83 14.74
N PRO A 186 3.37 -4.09 13.59
CA PRO A 186 2.88 -4.86 12.45
C PRO A 186 2.81 -6.37 12.71
N PHE A 187 1.85 -7.04 12.09
CA PHE A 187 1.62 -8.48 12.14
C PHE A 187 1.67 -9.07 10.72
N LEU A 188 2.10 -10.31 10.61
CA LEU A 188 1.77 -11.16 9.46
C LEU A 188 0.52 -11.96 9.82
N LEU A 189 -0.50 -11.92 8.98
CA LEU A 189 -1.78 -12.57 9.18
C LEU A 189 -1.95 -13.73 8.19
N LYS A 190 -2.64 -14.79 8.62
CA LYS A 190 -3.13 -15.85 7.73
C LYS A 190 -4.64 -15.92 7.81
N PHE A 191 -5.28 -15.93 6.64
CA PHE A 191 -6.69 -16.19 6.47
C PHE A 191 -6.91 -17.48 5.67
N ASP A 192 -8.04 -18.15 5.89
CA ASP A 192 -8.51 -19.23 5.00
C ASP A 192 -9.23 -18.67 3.76
N MET A 193 -9.68 -19.57 2.86
CA MET A 193 -10.40 -19.20 1.63
C MET A 193 -11.77 -18.54 1.85
N ASP A 194 -12.32 -18.65 3.06
CA ASP A 194 -13.58 -18.01 3.48
C ASP A 194 -13.33 -16.68 4.22
N GLY A 195 -12.07 -16.26 4.39
CA GLY A 195 -11.70 -15.03 5.06
C GLY A 195 -11.65 -15.13 6.57
N LYS A 196 -11.58 -16.33 7.15
CA LYS A 196 -11.42 -16.49 8.60
C LYS A 196 -9.96 -16.41 8.97
N LEU A 197 -9.65 -15.59 9.97
CA LEU A 197 -8.33 -15.47 10.56
C LEU A 197 -7.94 -16.82 11.17
N THR A 198 -6.79 -17.37 10.78
CA THR A 198 -6.26 -18.63 11.31
C THR A 198 -5.04 -18.41 12.19
N ASP A 199 -4.21 -17.42 11.86
CA ASP A 199 -2.95 -17.14 12.55
C ASP A 199 -2.62 -15.63 12.56
N VAL A 200 -1.96 -15.18 13.63
CA VAL A 200 -1.43 -13.82 13.80
C VAL A 200 0.01 -13.93 14.30
N PHE A 201 0.97 -13.39 13.54
CA PHE A 201 2.39 -13.46 13.86
C PHE A 201 2.94 -12.06 14.18
N PRO A 202 3.41 -11.80 15.42
CA PRO A 202 4.16 -10.57 15.72
C PRO A 202 5.46 -10.52 14.92
N THR A 203 5.86 -9.31 14.53
CA THR A 203 7.01 -9.09 13.65
C THR A 203 8.32 -8.95 14.41
N PHE A 204 9.37 -9.61 13.91
CA PHE A 204 10.73 -9.51 14.46
C PHE A 204 11.76 -9.25 13.36
N VAL A 205 12.69 -8.33 13.63
CA VAL A 205 13.93 -8.17 12.86
C VAL A 205 15.09 -8.65 13.72
N GLY A 206 15.65 -9.80 13.37
CA GLY A 206 16.54 -10.54 14.27
C GLY A 206 15.79 -10.92 15.54
N GLU A 207 16.28 -10.48 16.70
CA GLU A 207 15.64 -10.69 18.00
C GLU A 207 14.77 -9.51 18.46
N THR A 208 14.74 -8.42 17.68
CA THR A 208 14.03 -7.19 18.05
C THR A 208 12.60 -7.24 17.55
N GLU A 209 11.63 -7.14 18.47
CA GLU A 209 10.22 -6.97 18.11
C GLU A 209 10.00 -5.60 17.44
N VAL A 210 9.22 -5.58 16.37
CA VAL A 210 8.80 -4.36 15.69
C VAL A 210 7.45 -3.94 16.25
N LEU A 211 7.37 -2.70 16.75
CA LEU A 211 6.19 -2.14 17.39
C LEU A 211 5.91 -0.75 16.81
N SER A 212 4.69 -0.56 16.30
CA SER A 212 4.11 0.75 16.01
C SER A 212 3.36 1.30 17.24
N PRO A 213 3.04 2.60 17.30
CA PRO A 213 2.24 3.18 18.38
C PRO A 213 0.80 2.66 18.46
N ASP A 214 0.26 2.05 17.39
CA ASP A 214 -1.10 1.50 17.37
C ASP A 214 -1.15 -0.01 17.68
N ASN A 215 0.01 -0.61 17.96
CA ASN A 215 0.13 -2.00 18.37
C ASN A 215 -0.66 -2.22 19.67
N PRO A 216 -1.51 -3.27 19.76
CA PRO A 216 -2.32 -3.55 20.94
C PRO A 216 -1.56 -3.76 22.26
N LYS A 217 -0.25 -4.02 22.21
CA LYS A 217 0.63 -4.10 23.40
C LYS A 217 0.98 -2.73 23.98
N ILE A 218 0.81 -1.65 23.22
CA ILE A 218 1.14 -0.29 23.62
C ILE A 218 -0.06 0.31 24.35
N ALA A 219 0.16 0.67 25.61
CA ALA A 219 -0.82 1.38 26.43
C ALA A 219 -0.17 2.60 27.09
N LEU A 220 -0.91 3.71 27.10
CA LEU A 220 -0.47 4.89 27.84
C LEU A 220 -0.46 4.58 29.34
N PRO A 221 0.55 5.08 30.09
CA PRO A 221 0.56 4.94 31.53
C PRO A 221 -0.60 5.73 32.16
N ALA A 222 -1.17 5.20 33.24
CA ALA A 222 -2.25 5.86 33.97
C ALA A 222 -1.82 7.17 34.67
N ASN A 223 -0.51 7.40 34.80
CA ASN A 223 0.06 8.60 35.40
C ASN A 223 0.98 9.32 34.39
N PRO A 224 0.73 10.60 34.08
CA PRO A 224 1.52 11.36 33.10
C PRO A 224 2.97 11.62 33.52
N SER A 225 3.35 11.35 34.78
CA SER A 225 4.75 11.44 35.22
C SER A 225 5.57 10.19 34.91
N LEU A 226 4.94 9.10 34.45
CA LEU A 226 5.63 7.86 34.10
C LEU A 226 6.19 7.93 32.67
N LYS A 227 7.24 7.15 32.42
CA LYS A 227 7.83 7.04 31.09
C LYS A 227 6.80 6.45 30.12
N LEU A 228 6.69 7.05 28.93
CA LEU A 228 5.88 6.50 27.85
C LEU A 228 6.45 5.15 27.35
N PRO A 229 5.59 4.25 26.86
CA PRO A 229 6.03 3.03 26.20
C PRO A 229 6.91 3.37 25.00
N THR A 230 7.89 2.51 24.72
CA THR A 230 8.77 2.65 23.55
C THR A 230 8.21 1.85 22.39
N TYR A 231 8.30 2.44 21.21
CA TYR A 231 8.02 1.81 19.91
C TYR A 231 9.18 2.18 18.98
N ASN A 232 9.45 1.35 17.97
CA ASN A 232 10.58 1.49 17.05
C ASN A 232 10.12 1.68 15.60
N LEU A 233 8.83 1.92 15.38
CA LEU A 233 8.23 2.19 14.08
C LEU A 233 7.19 3.31 14.22
N LYS A 234 7.09 4.18 13.21
CA LYS A 234 6.03 5.21 13.16
C LYS A 234 4.64 4.55 13.00
N ARG A 235 3.58 5.30 13.32
CA ARG A 235 2.21 4.95 12.89
C ARG A 235 2.18 4.90 11.36
N SER A 236 1.45 3.93 10.81
CA SER A 236 1.30 3.67 9.36
C SER A 236 2.68 3.61 8.69
N GLY A 237 3.23 2.42 8.68
CA GLY A 237 4.67 2.22 8.70
C GLY A 237 5.06 0.75 8.71
N GLY A 238 4.08 -0.13 8.97
CA GLY A 238 4.26 -1.57 8.99
C GLY A 238 4.23 -2.14 7.59
N PHE A 239 3.60 -3.30 7.37
CA PHE A 239 3.76 -4.03 6.10
C PHE A 239 2.90 -3.52 4.95
N GLU A 240 3.37 -2.49 4.25
CA GLU A 240 2.85 -2.07 2.94
C GLU A 240 3.12 -3.10 1.83
N GLY A 241 4.22 -3.85 1.93
CA GLY A 241 4.61 -4.82 0.91
C GLY A 241 4.73 -6.23 1.49
N LEU A 242 4.24 -7.23 0.75
CA LEU A 242 4.45 -8.64 1.07
C LEU A 242 4.64 -9.42 -0.21
N ALA A 243 5.84 -9.97 -0.41
CA ALA A 243 6.14 -10.83 -1.56
C ALA A 243 6.26 -12.30 -1.13
N MET A 244 5.98 -13.24 -2.04
CA MET A 244 6.19 -14.67 -1.84
C MET A 244 7.23 -15.21 -2.83
N SER A 245 8.13 -16.09 -2.36
CA SER A 245 9.05 -16.81 -3.24
C SER A 245 8.28 -17.69 -4.22
N LYS A 246 8.86 -17.98 -5.40
CA LYS A 246 8.18 -18.74 -6.45
C LYS A 246 7.85 -20.18 -6.07
N ASP A 247 8.61 -20.76 -5.15
CA ASP A 247 8.35 -22.08 -4.57
C ASP A 247 7.37 -22.05 -3.39
N GLY A 248 6.93 -20.86 -2.95
CA GLY A 248 6.02 -20.66 -1.82
C GLY A 248 6.63 -20.93 -0.44
N SER A 249 7.95 -21.18 -0.35
CA SER A 249 8.58 -21.55 0.92
C SER A 249 8.86 -20.33 1.82
N LYS A 250 8.95 -19.14 1.23
CA LYS A 250 9.29 -17.88 1.91
C LYS A 250 8.29 -16.77 1.60
N LEU A 251 8.06 -15.94 2.61
CA LEU A 251 7.48 -14.62 2.45
C LEU A 251 8.52 -13.56 2.79
N TYR A 252 8.41 -12.39 2.15
CA TYR A 252 9.25 -11.24 2.38
C TYR A 252 8.35 -10.04 2.66
N GLY A 253 8.25 -9.63 3.92
CA GLY A 253 7.50 -8.43 4.31
C GLY A 253 8.39 -7.19 4.19
N LEU A 254 7.93 -6.17 3.48
CA LEU A 254 8.60 -4.87 3.33
C LEU A 254 7.83 -3.83 4.14
N LEU A 255 8.50 -3.23 5.13
CA LEU A 255 7.93 -2.13 5.90
C LEU A 255 7.78 -0.86 5.04
N GLU A 256 6.72 -0.09 5.26
CA GLU A 256 6.53 1.24 4.67
C GLU A 256 7.47 2.28 5.31
N GLY A 257 7.66 2.16 6.62
CA GLY A 257 8.45 3.07 7.44
C GLY A 257 9.81 2.50 7.85
N PRO A 258 10.84 3.36 8.01
CA PRO A 258 12.11 2.93 8.57
C PRO A 258 11.95 2.61 10.05
N LEU A 259 12.71 1.63 10.53
CA LEU A 259 12.85 1.42 11.97
C LEU A 259 13.59 2.60 12.60
N PHE A 260 13.28 2.93 13.85
CA PHE A 260 13.97 3.96 14.60
C PHE A 260 15.02 3.33 15.52
N VAL A 261 16.27 3.73 15.34
CA VAL A 261 17.42 3.34 16.16
C VAL A 261 17.98 4.60 16.81
N ASP A 262 18.07 4.61 18.14
CA ASP A 262 18.52 5.78 18.92
C ASP A 262 17.79 7.09 18.60
N GLY A 263 16.49 6.98 18.26
CA GLY A 263 15.62 8.11 17.95
C GLY A 263 15.77 8.68 16.53
N ALA A 264 16.55 8.03 15.66
CA ALA A 264 16.70 8.40 14.26
C ALA A 264 16.18 7.28 13.34
N PRO A 265 15.62 7.61 12.16
CA PRO A 265 15.25 6.60 11.17
C PRO A 265 16.49 5.86 10.66
N GLU A 266 16.37 4.55 10.53
CA GLU A 266 17.42 3.67 10.05
C GLU A 266 17.92 4.12 8.68
N LYS A 267 19.25 4.12 8.55
CA LYS A 267 19.96 4.51 7.34
C LYS A 267 20.68 3.33 6.75
N THR A 268 20.78 3.32 5.44
CA THR A 268 21.54 2.34 4.70
C THR A 268 23.03 2.73 4.64
N GLU A 269 23.91 1.85 4.16
CA GLU A 269 25.36 2.12 4.03
C GLU A 269 25.64 3.31 3.08
N SER A 270 24.77 3.52 2.10
CA SER A 270 24.79 4.67 1.18
C SER A 270 24.21 5.97 1.78
N GLY A 271 23.75 5.95 3.04
CA GLY A 271 23.20 7.11 3.75
C GLY A 271 21.75 7.43 3.43
N LYS A 272 21.08 6.61 2.62
CA LYS A 272 19.64 6.73 2.31
C LYS A 272 18.80 6.24 3.49
N THR A 273 17.53 6.65 3.56
CA THR A 273 16.57 6.04 4.50
C THR A 273 16.33 4.58 4.09
N GLY A 274 16.47 3.65 5.03
CA GLY A 274 16.35 2.22 4.78
C GLY A 274 15.07 1.63 5.35
N LEU A 275 14.31 0.94 4.52
CA LEU A 275 13.13 0.16 4.92
C LEU A 275 13.50 -1.32 5.03
N ARG A 276 12.93 -2.04 6.00
CA ARG A 276 13.28 -3.45 6.20
C ARG A 276 12.48 -4.37 5.29
N VAL A 277 13.17 -5.21 4.53
CA VAL A 277 12.62 -6.44 3.94
C VAL A 277 12.93 -7.60 4.89
N ILE A 278 11.92 -8.32 5.39
CA ILE A 278 12.05 -9.31 6.47
C ILE A 278 11.58 -10.67 5.97
N GLU A 279 12.43 -11.70 6.11
CA GLU A 279 12.11 -13.05 5.64
C GLU A 279 11.34 -13.89 6.68
N PHE A 280 10.24 -14.49 6.24
CA PHE A 280 9.44 -15.45 6.98
C PHE A 280 9.45 -16.82 6.30
N ASN A 281 9.62 -17.88 7.08
CA ASN A 281 9.49 -19.26 6.63
C ASN A 281 8.04 -19.72 6.77
N VAL A 282 7.41 -20.07 5.65
CA VAL A 282 5.99 -20.45 5.58
C VAL A 282 5.72 -21.79 6.29
N ALA A 283 6.57 -22.78 6.07
CA ALA A 283 6.40 -24.11 6.66
C ALA A 283 6.60 -24.11 8.18
N ASP A 284 7.64 -23.40 8.65
CA ASP A 284 7.95 -23.29 10.07
C ASP A 284 7.05 -22.27 10.80
N LYS A 285 6.35 -21.42 10.04
CA LYS A 285 5.55 -20.29 10.53
C LYS A 285 6.34 -19.33 11.42
N LYS A 286 7.57 -18.97 11.01
CA LYS A 286 8.52 -18.19 11.81
C LYS A 286 9.35 -17.23 10.97
N TRP A 287 9.65 -16.05 11.53
CA TRP A 287 10.70 -15.18 11.03
C TRP A 287 12.06 -15.87 11.09
N THR A 288 12.86 -15.76 10.04
CA THR A 288 14.15 -16.47 9.96
C THR A 288 15.30 -15.70 10.58
N GLY A 289 15.06 -14.43 10.94
CA GLY A 289 16.08 -13.47 11.39
C GLY A 289 16.85 -12.81 10.24
N ARG A 290 16.67 -13.28 9.00
CA ARG A 290 17.24 -12.65 7.80
C ARG A 290 16.42 -11.42 7.41
N SER A 291 17.12 -10.36 7.05
CA SER A 291 16.51 -9.13 6.53
C SER A 291 17.46 -8.41 5.59
N TRP A 292 16.93 -7.49 4.79
CA TRP A 292 17.66 -6.57 3.93
C TRP A 292 17.17 -5.14 4.16
N LEU A 293 17.88 -4.17 3.59
CA LEU A 293 17.47 -2.78 3.55
C LEU A 293 17.07 -2.37 2.13
N TYR A 294 15.86 -1.87 1.96
CA TYR A 294 15.42 -1.18 0.76
C TYR A 294 15.78 0.32 0.87
N PRO A 295 16.71 0.84 0.05
CA PRO A 295 17.10 2.25 0.10
C PRO A 295 16.09 3.12 -0.66
N LEU A 296 15.34 3.97 0.05
CA LEU A 296 14.46 4.95 -0.58
C LEU A 296 15.25 5.86 -1.53
N ALA A 297 14.70 6.13 -2.72
CA ALA A 297 15.31 7.07 -3.65
C ALA A 297 15.18 8.52 -3.12
N GLU A 298 15.89 9.44 -3.77
CA GLU A 298 15.72 10.86 -3.47
C GLU A 298 14.27 11.28 -3.76
N GLY A 299 13.60 11.86 -2.76
CA GLY A 299 12.19 12.25 -2.85
C GLY A 299 11.19 11.11 -2.60
N GLY A 300 11.64 9.85 -2.53
CA GLY A 300 10.80 8.74 -2.11
C GLY A 300 10.50 8.81 -0.62
N GLU A 301 9.24 8.60 -0.24
CA GLU A 301 8.79 8.68 1.15
C GLU A 301 8.25 7.34 1.66
N ALA A 302 7.79 6.47 0.76
CA ALA A 302 7.17 5.20 1.10
C ALA A 302 7.08 4.27 -0.12
N ILE A 303 6.74 3.01 0.14
CA ILE A 303 6.45 2.02 -0.90
C ILE A 303 4.95 1.93 -1.16
N GLY A 304 4.50 0.99 -2.00
CA GLY A 304 3.06 0.76 -2.22
C GLY A 304 2.69 -0.69 -2.55
N ASP A 305 3.60 -1.48 -3.11
CA ASP A 305 3.42 -2.93 -3.26
C ASP A 305 4.78 -3.61 -3.51
N PHE A 306 4.87 -4.92 -3.28
CA PHE A 306 6.09 -5.71 -3.37
C PHE A 306 5.82 -7.14 -3.85
N ASN A 307 6.37 -7.52 -5.01
CA ASN A 307 6.13 -8.85 -5.60
C ASN A 307 7.39 -9.46 -6.25
N MET A 308 7.67 -10.73 -5.94
CA MET A 308 8.79 -11.46 -6.56
C MET A 308 8.54 -11.69 -8.06
N LEU A 309 9.58 -11.49 -8.87
CA LEU A 309 9.63 -11.84 -10.29
C LEU A 309 10.21 -13.24 -10.50
N ASP A 310 11.23 -13.60 -9.72
CA ASP A 310 11.94 -14.88 -9.73
C ASP A 310 12.56 -15.15 -8.35
N GLU A 311 13.66 -15.92 -8.29
CA GLU A 311 14.34 -16.27 -7.03
C GLU A 311 15.07 -15.09 -6.37
N THR A 312 15.53 -14.10 -7.15
CA THR A 312 16.41 -13.04 -6.65
C THR A 312 15.98 -11.64 -7.04
N THR A 313 14.96 -11.48 -7.89
CA THR A 313 14.45 -10.17 -8.31
C THR A 313 12.97 -9.97 -8.02
N ALA A 314 12.60 -8.71 -7.82
CA ALA A 314 11.25 -8.31 -7.44
C ALA A 314 10.89 -6.92 -7.95
N LEU A 315 9.59 -6.64 -7.98
CA LEU A 315 9.00 -5.32 -8.23
C LEU A 315 8.64 -4.66 -6.90
N VAL A 316 8.95 -3.37 -6.77
CA VAL A 316 8.54 -2.53 -5.64
C VAL A 316 8.01 -1.21 -6.16
N ILE A 317 6.81 -0.82 -5.78
CA ILE A 317 6.36 0.57 -6.00
C ILE A 317 7.01 1.46 -4.94
N GLU A 318 7.50 2.63 -5.34
CA GLU A 318 7.96 3.69 -4.46
C GLU A 318 7.36 5.03 -4.88
N ARG A 319 6.88 5.79 -3.90
CA ARG A 319 6.18 7.06 -4.12
C ARG A 319 6.59 8.14 -3.12
N ASP A 320 6.40 9.39 -3.54
CA ASP A 320 6.27 10.52 -2.62
C ASP A 320 4.83 10.64 -2.10
N ASN A 321 4.58 11.58 -1.19
CA ASN A 321 3.24 11.92 -0.72
C ASN A 321 2.57 13.04 -1.54
N GLY A 322 3.11 13.35 -2.72
CA GLY A 322 2.54 14.36 -3.59
C GLY A 322 1.35 13.83 -4.39
N VAL A 323 0.41 14.71 -4.68
CA VAL A 323 -0.87 14.41 -5.34
C VAL A 323 -1.07 15.36 -6.52
N GLY A 324 -1.48 14.84 -7.66
CA GLY A 324 -1.78 15.60 -8.86
C GLY A 324 -0.57 16.08 -9.64
N THR A 325 -0.86 16.84 -10.70
CA THR A 325 0.13 17.22 -11.71
C THR A 325 0.68 18.62 -11.49
N ALA A 326 1.94 18.83 -11.85
CA ALA A 326 2.66 20.08 -11.62
C ALA A 326 2.09 21.29 -12.39
N ASP A 327 1.38 21.09 -13.49
CA ASP A 327 0.72 22.15 -14.26
C ASP A 327 -0.47 22.79 -13.52
N LYS A 328 -0.99 22.12 -12.49
CA LYS A 328 -2.07 22.60 -11.62
C LYS A 328 -1.58 22.89 -10.19
N ALA A 329 -0.29 23.13 -10.01
CA ALA A 329 0.28 23.46 -8.72
C ALA A 329 -0.28 24.79 -8.16
N CYS A 330 -0.48 24.84 -6.84
CA CYS A 330 -0.82 26.08 -6.17
C CYS A 330 0.31 27.11 -6.30
N ALA A 331 -0.04 28.38 -6.53
CA ALA A 331 0.94 29.46 -6.62
C ALA A 331 1.73 29.66 -5.31
N ASP A 332 1.08 29.46 -4.16
CA ASP A 332 1.70 29.42 -2.83
C ASP A 332 1.26 28.11 -2.12
N PRO A 333 2.13 27.10 -2.01
CA PRO A 333 1.79 25.83 -1.36
C PRO A 333 1.50 25.99 0.14
N LYS A 334 1.85 27.13 0.77
CA LYS A 334 1.48 27.40 2.18
C LYS A 334 0.08 27.97 2.32
N LYS A 335 -0.61 28.28 1.22
CA LYS A 335 -1.97 28.81 1.16
C LYS A 335 -2.78 28.06 0.09
N PRO A 336 -2.97 26.74 0.26
CA PRO A 336 -3.66 25.91 -0.72
C PRO A 336 -5.05 26.49 -1.04
N GLN A 337 -5.41 26.46 -2.32
CA GLN A 337 -6.75 26.83 -2.79
C GLN A 337 -7.48 25.59 -3.29
N ALA A 338 -8.81 25.68 -3.43
CA ALA A 338 -9.63 24.55 -3.82
C ALA A 338 -9.43 24.11 -5.29
N ASP A 339 -8.74 24.92 -6.10
CA ASP A 339 -8.56 24.77 -7.54
C ASP A 339 -7.11 24.45 -7.95
N CYS A 340 -6.28 23.96 -7.01
CA CYS A 340 -4.88 23.60 -7.28
C CYS A 340 -4.38 22.46 -6.37
N PHE A 341 -3.24 21.86 -6.73
CA PHE A 341 -2.50 20.90 -5.90
C PHE A 341 -1.39 21.62 -5.14
N ASP A 342 -1.35 21.52 -3.83
CA ASP A 342 -0.35 22.18 -2.99
C ASP A 342 1.01 21.48 -3.02
N VAL A 343 1.00 20.15 -3.05
CA VAL A 343 2.19 19.33 -3.24
C VAL A 343 1.98 18.38 -4.42
N PRO A 344 2.25 18.80 -5.66
CA PRO A 344 2.17 17.93 -6.83
C PRO A 344 3.11 16.73 -6.73
N SER A 345 2.72 15.60 -7.33
CA SER A 345 3.54 14.38 -7.42
C SER A 345 4.83 14.63 -8.21
N LYS A 346 5.93 14.07 -7.73
CA LYS A 346 7.28 14.15 -8.31
C LYS A 346 7.93 12.79 -8.47
N VAL A 347 7.69 11.86 -7.54
CA VAL A 347 8.23 10.51 -7.54
C VAL A 347 7.07 9.53 -7.44
N LYS A 348 6.79 8.80 -8.54
CA LYS A 348 5.90 7.65 -8.58
C LYS A 348 6.56 6.61 -9.48
N ARG A 349 7.16 5.58 -8.90
CA ARG A 349 8.07 4.67 -9.63
C ARG A 349 7.81 3.22 -9.30
N ILE A 350 8.05 2.35 -10.27
CA ILE A 350 8.17 0.91 -10.05
C ILE A 350 9.63 0.55 -10.20
N TYR A 351 10.27 0.10 -9.13
CA TYR A 351 11.65 -0.37 -9.12
C TYR A 351 11.70 -1.88 -9.37
N LYS A 352 12.65 -2.31 -10.21
CA LYS A 352 13.13 -3.70 -10.21
C LYS A 352 14.31 -3.77 -9.26
N ILE A 353 14.21 -4.61 -8.25
CA ILE A 353 15.28 -4.82 -7.27
C ILE A 353 15.86 -6.23 -7.38
N ALA A 354 17.10 -6.39 -6.94
CA ALA A 354 17.76 -7.67 -6.74
C ALA A 354 18.25 -7.83 -5.29
N PHE A 355 18.01 -8.99 -4.71
CA PHE A 355 18.48 -9.37 -3.38
C PHE A 355 18.60 -10.89 -3.26
N ASP A 356 19.62 -11.35 -2.54
CA ASP A 356 19.93 -12.77 -2.38
C ASP A 356 20.73 -13.04 -1.09
N ASP A 357 21.28 -14.25 -0.96
CA ASP A 357 22.12 -14.66 0.17
C ASP A 357 23.39 -13.80 0.34
N SER A 358 23.90 -13.20 -0.73
CA SER A 358 25.17 -12.45 -0.73
C SER A 358 25.05 -11.06 -0.07
N ASN A 359 23.84 -10.51 0.00
CA ASN A 359 23.57 -9.19 0.56
C ASN A 359 22.59 -9.19 1.75
N VAL A 360 22.38 -10.34 2.39
CA VAL A 360 21.65 -10.40 3.67
C VAL A 360 22.25 -9.40 4.67
N GLY A 361 21.39 -8.61 5.31
CA GLY A 361 21.74 -7.55 6.24
C GLY A 361 22.18 -6.24 5.58
N LYS A 362 22.27 -6.18 4.25
CA LYS A 362 22.72 -5.01 3.47
C LYS A 362 21.62 -4.48 2.57
N GLU A 363 21.96 -3.46 1.78
CA GLU A 363 21.07 -2.88 0.77
C GLU A 363 20.71 -3.89 -0.34
N VAL A 364 19.44 -3.90 -0.73
CA VAL A 364 19.02 -4.47 -2.01
C VAL A 364 19.55 -3.60 -3.15
N ARG A 365 19.84 -4.21 -4.29
CA ARG A 365 20.29 -3.49 -5.48
C ARG A 365 19.08 -3.04 -6.30
N LYS A 366 18.92 -1.74 -6.54
CA LYS A 366 17.99 -1.21 -7.55
C LYS A 366 18.60 -1.36 -8.94
N ILE A 367 17.99 -2.20 -9.79
CA ILE A 367 18.41 -2.41 -11.19
C ILE A 367 17.99 -1.22 -12.07
N GLY A 368 16.80 -0.69 -11.82
CA GLY A 368 16.24 0.48 -12.49
C GLY A 368 14.77 0.65 -12.16
N TYR A 369 14.11 1.56 -12.87
CA TYR A 369 12.71 1.90 -12.62
C TYR A 369 11.90 2.24 -13.86
N ILE A 370 10.59 2.16 -13.73
CA ILE A 370 9.59 2.79 -14.60
C ILE A 370 9.07 4.05 -13.90
N ASP A 371 8.95 5.16 -14.63
CA ASP A 371 8.33 6.39 -14.13
C ASP A 371 6.83 6.41 -14.46
N LEU A 372 6.00 6.35 -13.42
CA LEU A 372 4.54 6.33 -13.54
C LEU A 372 3.94 7.71 -13.83
N LEU A 373 4.73 8.78 -13.79
CA LEU A 373 4.30 10.13 -14.21
C LEU A 373 4.54 10.40 -15.71
N ALA A 374 5.15 9.44 -16.42
CA ALA A 374 5.59 9.59 -17.81
C ALA A 374 5.41 8.31 -18.65
N ILE A 375 4.27 7.63 -18.51
CA ILE A 375 3.96 6.40 -19.27
C ILE A 375 3.58 6.76 -20.71
N ALA A 376 4.19 6.13 -21.71
CA ALA A 376 3.86 6.39 -23.11
C ALA A 376 2.46 5.85 -23.46
N ASP A 377 1.65 6.64 -24.15
CA ASP A 377 0.32 6.25 -24.64
C ASP A 377 0.14 6.61 -26.14
N PRO A 378 0.94 6.00 -27.03
CA PRO A 378 0.92 6.34 -28.46
C PRO A 378 -0.37 5.90 -29.17
N GLU A 379 -1.07 4.92 -28.59
CA GLU A 379 -2.32 4.36 -29.13
C GLU A 379 -3.57 4.98 -28.47
N ASN A 380 -3.40 5.99 -27.60
CA ASN A 380 -4.48 6.69 -26.89
C ASN A 380 -5.44 5.73 -26.15
N LYS A 381 -4.87 4.78 -25.41
CA LYS A 381 -5.57 3.76 -24.61
C LYS A 381 -6.10 4.30 -23.29
N ARG A 382 -5.57 5.42 -22.79
CA ARG A 382 -6.04 5.99 -21.51
C ARG A 382 -7.52 6.36 -21.61
N ARG A 383 -8.29 5.99 -20.58
CA ARG A 383 -9.73 6.30 -20.47
C ARG A 383 -9.99 7.56 -19.68
N GLN A 384 -9.09 7.88 -18.76
CA GLN A 384 -9.04 9.16 -18.05
C GLN A 384 -7.60 9.53 -17.73
N GLY A 385 -7.40 10.79 -17.36
CA GLY A 385 -6.09 11.32 -17.01
C GLY A 385 -5.13 11.47 -18.18
N GLY A 386 -3.87 11.74 -17.83
CA GLY A 386 -2.80 11.96 -18.78
C GLY A 386 -2.95 13.21 -19.64
N ARG A 387 -2.10 13.27 -20.66
CA ARG A 387 -1.98 14.34 -21.66
C ARG A 387 -1.70 13.72 -23.04
N GLU A 388 -1.55 14.53 -24.07
CA GLU A 388 -1.32 14.02 -25.43
C GLU A 388 -0.10 13.07 -25.46
N GLY A 389 -0.35 11.81 -25.87
CA GLY A 389 0.67 10.76 -25.98
C GLY A 389 1.23 10.23 -24.65
N ILE A 390 0.75 10.68 -23.50
CA ILE A 390 1.26 10.29 -22.18
C ILE A 390 0.10 9.97 -21.23
N TYR A 391 0.22 8.87 -20.51
CA TYR A 391 -0.57 8.56 -19.34
C TYR A 391 0.27 8.79 -18.07
N ASP A 392 -0.36 9.26 -17.00
CA ASP A 392 0.27 9.47 -15.70
C ASP A 392 -0.59 8.90 -14.57
N MET A 393 0.05 8.57 -13.45
CA MET A 393 -0.60 8.14 -12.21
C MET A 393 -0.19 9.08 -11.06
N PRO A 394 -0.75 10.31 -11.00
CA PRO A 394 -0.37 11.32 -10.02
C PRO A 394 -1.15 11.13 -8.70
N PHE A 395 -1.30 9.89 -8.24
CA PHE A 395 -2.09 9.54 -7.08
C PHE A 395 -1.27 9.61 -5.80
N LEU A 396 -1.94 9.80 -4.66
CA LEU A 396 -1.27 9.70 -3.35
C LEU A 396 -0.64 8.31 -3.20
N THR A 397 -1.46 7.28 -3.42
CA THR A 397 -1.21 5.86 -3.23
C THR A 397 -1.30 5.14 -4.57
N ILE A 398 -0.27 4.36 -4.87
CA ILE A 398 -0.26 3.44 -6.01
C ILE A 398 0.22 2.14 -5.41
N GLU A 399 -0.69 1.18 -5.27
CA GLU A 399 -0.49 0.07 -4.32
C GLU A 399 -0.75 -1.29 -4.94
N ASN A 400 -0.68 -1.36 -6.27
CA ASN A 400 -0.84 -2.62 -6.97
C ASN A 400 0.24 -2.73 -8.03
N VAL A 401 1.13 -3.72 -7.92
CA VAL A 401 1.99 -4.16 -9.02
C VAL A 401 2.17 -5.67 -9.03
N ASP A 402 1.92 -6.31 -10.16
CA ASP A 402 2.35 -7.69 -10.38
C ASP A 402 2.66 -7.96 -11.86
N ARG A 403 3.44 -9.01 -12.10
CA ARG A 403 3.71 -9.49 -13.46
C ARG A 403 2.47 -10.19 -14.01
N VAL A 404 2.14 -9.89 -15.26
CA VAL A 404 1.07 -10.57 -16.01
C VAL A 404 1.67 -11.60 -16.97
N ASP A 405 2.73 -11.23 -17.69
CA ASP A 405 3.46 -12.12 -18.59
C ASP A 405 4.93 -11.67 -18.74
N ASP A 406 5.65 -12.18 -19.75
CA ASP A 406 7.07 -11.87 -20.00
C ASP A 406 7.37 -10.42 -20.36
N THR A 407 6.34 -9.66 -20.72
CA THR A 407 6.44 -8.29 -21.20
C THR A 407 5.51 -7.33 -20.50
N HIS A 408 4.52 -7.81 -19.73
CA HIS A 408 3.51 -6.96 -19.12
C HIS A 408 3.46 -7.04 -17.59
N ILE A 409 3.13 -5.91 -16.99
CA ILE A 409 2.75 -5.79 -15.58
C ILE A 409 1.37 -5.11 -15.48
N VAL A 410 0.65 -5.43 -14.42
CA VAL A 410 -0.52 -4.67 -13.98
C VAL A 410 -0.08 -3.62 -12.96
N VAL A 411 -0.65 -2.43 -13.02
CA VAL A 411 -0.46 -1.37 -12.01
C VAL A 411 -1.81 -0.79 -11.63
N GLY A 412 -2.02 -0.45 -10.36
CA GLY A 412 -3.31 0.04 -9.86
C GLY A 412 -3.20 1.18 -8.86
N ASN A 413 -4.25 2.00 -8.85
CA ASN A 413 -4.47 3.10 -7.92
C ASN A 413 -5.32 2.61 -6.75
N ASP A 414 -4.83 2.81 -5.53
CA ASP A 414 -5.70 2.87 -4.36
C ASP A 414 -6.33 4.28 -4.34
N ASN A 415 -7.65 4.35 -4.29
CA ASN A 415 -8.33 5.63 -4.31
C ASN A 415 -8.56 6.30 -2.94
N ASN A 416 -8.15 5.67 -1.81
CA ASN A 416 -8.34 6.11 -0.42
C ASN A 416 -9.65 6.89 -0.22
N LEU A 417 -10.76 6.27 -0.58
CA LEU A 417 -12.07 6.89 -0.66
C LEU A 417 -12.52 7.40 0.73
N PRO A 418 -13.04 8.65 0.85
CA PRO A 418 -13.18 9.70 -0.15
C PRO A 418 -12.14 10.83 0.02
N PHE A 419 -10.95 10.52 0.52
CA PHE A 419 -9.94 11.49 0.95
C PHE A 419 -8.83 11.75 -0.05
N SER A 420 -8.78 11.02 -1.18
CA SER A 420 -7.85 11.29 -2.28
C SER A 420 -8.56 11.83 -3.53
N ALA A 421 -7.92 12.81 -4.17
CA ALA A 421 -8.33 13.39 -5.46
C ALA A 421 -7.09 13.85 -6.25
N GLY A 422 -6.33 12.91 -6.81
CA GLY A 422 -5.14 13.14 -7.63
C GLY A 422 -5.41 13.36 -9.11
N ARG A 423 -6.47 12.74 -9.65
CA ARG A 423 -6.82 12.85 -11.07
C ARG A 423 -7.52 14.16 -11.41
N PHE A 424 -8.41 14.60 -10.53
CA PHE A 424 -9.23 15.81 -10.69
C PHE A 424 -9.20 16.63 -9.39
N LEU A 425 -9.37 17.95 -9.50
CA LEU A 425 -9.30 18.85 -8.35
C LEU A 425 -10.54 18.78 -7.43
N ASP A 426 -11.66 18.34 -7.98
CA ASP A 426 -13.01 18.48 -7.41
C ASP A 426 -13.82 17.18 -7.41
N LYS A 427 -13.13 16.04 -7.62
CA LYS A 427 -13.74 14.71 -7.71
C LYS A 427 -12.80 13.66 -7.10
N VAL A 428 -13.35 12.78 -6.28
CA VAL A 428 -12.69 11.55 -5.80
C VAL A 428 -12.06 10.77 -6.95
N ASP A 429 -10.92 10.15 -6.67
CA ASP A 429 -10.32 9.20 -7.61
C ASP A 429 -11.19 7.94 -7.75
N ASP A 430 -11.31 7.47 -8.98
CA ASP A 430 -11.78 6.11 -9.23
C ASP A 430 -10.63 5.13 -8.93
N ASN A 431 -10.95 3.87 -8.66
CA ASN A 431 -9.90 2.85 -8.71
C ASN A 431 -9.55 2.63 -10.18
N GLU A 432 -8.27 2.80 -10.53
CA GLU A 432 -7.76 2.71 -11.90
C GLU A 432 -6.75 1.57 -11.98
N PHE A 433 -6.90 0.69 -12.96
CA PHE A 433 -5.96 -0.40 -13.24
C PHE A 433 -5.46 -0.29 -14.66
N VAL A 434 -4.16 -0.45 -14.86
CA VAL A 434 -3.52 -0.36 -16.17
C VAL A 434 -2.64 -1.57 -16.47
N LEU A 435 -2.62 -1.96 -17.73
CA LEU A 435 -1.69 -2.93 -18.25
C LEU A 435 -0.56 -2.19 -18.98
N LEU A 436 0.68 -2.38 -18.53
CA LEU A 436 1.86 -1.73 -19.08
C LEU A 436 2.76 -2.74 -19.79
N GLU A 437 3.18 -2.44 -21.02
CA GLU A 437 4.27 -3.16 -21.70
C GLU A 437 5.61 -2.60 -21.23
N VAL A 438 6.44 -3.47 -20.65
CA VAL A 438 7.67 -3.16 -19.90
C VAL A 438 8.75 -4.22 -20.14
N GLY A 439 8.76 -4.87 -21.30
CA GLY A 439 9.62 -6.04 -21.57
C GLY A 439 11.12 -5.79 -21.40
N GLU A 440 11.61 -4.59 -21.72
CA GLU A 440 13.02 -4.23 -21.50
C GLU A 440 13.38 -4.14 -20.01
N PHE A 441 12.46 -3.59 -19.20
CA PHE A 441 12.61 -3.48 -17.76
C PHE A 441 12.62 -4.85 -17.09
N LEU A 442 11.70 -5.75 -17.47
CA LEU A 442 11.63 -7.09 -16.90
C LEU A 442 12.87 -7.94 -17.22
N LYS A 443 13.52 -7.72 -18.38
CA LYS A 443 14.73 -8.43 -18.80
C LYS A 443 16.05 -7.83 -18.26
N ALA A 444 15.99 -6.70 -17.56
CA ALA A 444 17.19 -6.03 -17.05
C ALA A 444 17.84 -6.78 -15.86
N GLU A 445 19.17 -6.69 -15.74
CA GLU A 445 20.00 -7.31 -14.69
C GLU A 445 20.88 -6.29 -13.94
#